data_AF-D8M7N7-F1
#
_entry.id   AF-D8M7N7-F1
#
_cell.length_a   1.000
_cell.length_b   1.000
_cell.length_c   1.000
_cell.angle_alpha   90.00
_cell.angle_beta   90.00
_cell.angle_gamma   90.00
#
_symmetry.space_group_name_H-M   'P 1'
#
loop_
_entity.id
_entity.type
_entity.pdbx_description
1 polymer ?
#
loop_
_entity_poly.entity_id
_entity_poly.type
_entity_poly.pdbx_seq_one_letter_code
_entity_poly.pdbx_strand_id
1 'polypeptide(L)' 'MELQAPLLKECLNLIVSFLKDPDLIDFYEPVKWKELGLIDYLQVIKNPMDLTTVKVRKGWEL' A
#
# COMPACT_ATOMS: atom_id res chain seq x y z
N MET A 1 7.77 19.04 -2.59
CA MET A 1 9.07 18.39 -2.84
C MET A 1 8.80 17.23 -3.76
N GLU A 2 9.31 17.27 -4.99
CA GLU A 2 9.24 16.11 -5.88
C GLU A 2 10.31 15.10 -5.44
N LEU A 3 9.93 13.83 -5.33
CA LEU A 3 10.89 12.75 -5.14
C LEU A 3 11.69 12.60 -6.44
N GLN A 4 13.00 12.45 -6.33
CA GLN A 4 13.86 12.24 -7.49
C GLN A 4 13.58 10.84 -8.10
N ALA A 5 13.63 10.74 -9.44
CA ALA A 5 13.33 9.49 -10.14
C ALA A 5 14.15 8.26 -9.68
N PRO A 6 15.47 8.36 -9.35
CA PRO A 6 16.21 7.22 -8.82
C PRO A 6 15.69 6.71 -7.48
N LEU A 7 15.39 7.62 -6.55
CA LEU A 7 14.83 7.28 -5.25
C LEU A 7 13.45 6.62 -5.41
N LEU A 8 12.64 7.12 -6.35
CA LEU A 8 11.34 6.54 -6.62
C LEU A 8 11.44 5.10 -7.13
N LYS A 9 12.42 4.81 -8.00
CA LYS A 9 12.70 3.44 -8.46
C LYS A 9 13.09 2.52 -7.30
N GLU A 10 13.89 3.01 -6.37
CA GLU A 10 14.28 2.25 -5.17
C GLU A 10 13.08 1.98 -4.27
N CYS A 11 12.21 2.96 -4.06
CA CYS A 11 10.95 2.78 -3.32
C CYS A 11 10.06 1.72 -4.00
N LEU A 12 9.92 1.74 -5.32
CA LEU A 12 9.16 0.73 -6.05
C LEU A 12 9.74 -0.67 -5.89
N ASN A 13 11.07 -0.82 -5.92
CA ASN A 13 11.72 -2.11 -5.70
C ASN A 13 11.43 -2.65 -4.29
N LEU A 14 11.43 -1.79 -3.26
CA LEU A 14 11.05 -2.18 -1.90
C LEU A 14 9.60 -2.67 -1.83
N ILE A 15 8.65 -1.92 -2.42
CA ILE A 15 7.25 -2.33 -2.47
C ILE A 15 7.09 -3.68 -3.19
N VAL A 16 7.80 -3.88 -4.29
CA VAL A 16 7.79 -5.17 -5.01
C VAL A 16 8.39 -6.30 -4.16
N SER A 17 9.40 -6.03 -3.32
CA SER A 17 9.92 -7.04 -2.39
C SER A 17 8.92 -7.40 -1.30
N PHE A 18 8.19 -6.42 -0.74
CA PHE A 18 7.16 -6.68 0.27
C PHE A 18 5.98 -7.47 -0.27
N LEU A 19 5.59 -7.23 -1.52
CA LEU A 19 4.56 -8.02 -2.22
C LEU A 19 4.96 -9.48 -2.51
N LYS A 20 6.20 -9.88 -2.21
CA LYS A 20 6.67 -11.26 -2.30
C LYS A 20 6.84 -11.91 -0.92
N ASP A 21 6.71 -11.13 0.15
CA ASP A 21 6.88 -11.61 1.52
C ASP A 21 5.54 -12.17 2.04
N PRO A 22 5.44 -13.49 2.29
CA PRO A 22 4.21 -14.10 2.79
C PRO A 22 3.78 -13.57 4.16
N ASP A 23 4.72 -13.07 4.97
CA ASP A 23 4.42 -12.52 6.30
C ASP A 23 3.69 -11.17 6.22
N LEU A 24 3.63 -10.57 5.03
CA LEU A 24 2.98 -9.27 4.77
C LEU A 24 1.64 -9.39 4.04
N ILE A 25 1.05 -10.59 3.95
CA ILE A 25 -0.16 -10.86 3.17
C ILE A 25 -1.35 -9.94 3.54
N ASP A 26 -1.48 -9.57 4.82
CA ASP A 26 -2.55 -8.69 5.32
C ASP A 26 -2.48 -7.26 4.77
N PHE A 27 -1.34 -6.88 4.16
CA PHE A 27 -1.11 -5.54 3.60
C PHE A 27 -1.18 -5.51 2.07
N TYR A 28 -1.46 -6.64 1.40
CA TYR A 28 -1.43 -6.70 -0.07
C TYR A 28 -2.60 -5.93 -0.66
N GLU A 29 -3.79 -6.10 -0.09
CA GLU A 29 -5.05 -5.50 -0.54
C GLU A 29 -5.65 -4.60 0.55
N PRO A 30 -6.62 -3.73 0.22
CA PRO A 30 -7.36 -3.01 1.23
C PRO A 30 -7.97 -3.96 2.27
N VAL A 31 -7.87 -3.60 3.54
CA VAL A 31 -8.52 -4.35 4.64
C VAL A 31 -10.01 -4.53 4.32
N LYS A 32 -10.49 -5.78 4.29
CA LYS A 32 -11.90 -6.13 4.07
C LYS A 32 -12.73 -5.90 5.33
N TRP A 33 -12.65 -4.69 5.88
CA TRP A 33 -13.18 -4.33 7.20
C TRP A 33 -14.69 -4.59 7.35
N LYS A 34 -15.46 -4.55 6.24
CA LYS A 34 -16.87 -4.93 6.23
C LYS A 34 -17.10 -6.43 6.49
N GLU A 35 -16.32 -7.28 5.82
CA GLU A 35 -16.39 -8.75 5.95
C GLU A 35 -15.92 -9.20 7.34
N LEU A 36 -14.97 -8.45 7.91
CA LEU A 36 -14.45 -8.68 9.26
C LEU A 36 -15.33 -8.08 10.38
N GLY A 37 -16.42 -7.38 10.04
CA GLY A 37 -17.32 -6.78 11.02
C GLY A 37 -16.74 -5.57 11.79
N LEU A 38 -15.70 -4.92 11.25
CA LEU A 38 -15.04 -3.76 11.86
C LEU A 38 -15.84 -2.48 11.57
N ILE A 39 -16.93 -2.28 12.33
CA ILE A 39 -17.92 -1.21 12.09
C ILE A 39 -17.38 0.21 12.27
N ASP A 40 -16.32 0.38 13.06
CA ASP A 40 -15.68 1.66 13.36
C ASP A 40 -14.35 1.83 12.62
N TYR A 41 -14.01 0.96 11.67
CA TYR A 41 -12.72 0.96 11.00
C TYR A 41 -12.36 2.34 10.41
N LEU A 42 -13.28 2.99 9.69
CA LEU A 42 -13.04 4.32 9.12
C LEU A 42 -13.15 5.46 10.16
N GLN A 43 -13.64 5.16 11.36
CA GLN A 43 -13.60 6.08 12.49
C GLN A 43 -12.21 6.09 13.17
N VAL A 44 -11.49 4.97 13.13
CA VAL A 44 -10.13 4.86 13.68
C VAL A 44 -9.08 5.11 12.60
N ILE A 45 -9.17 4.42 11.46
CA ILE A 45 -8.24 4.49 10.33
C ILE A 45 -8.77 5.46 9.28
N LYS A 46 -8.31 6.72 9.36
CA LYS A 46 -8.82 7.83 8.53
C LYS A 46 -8.42 7.77 7.07
N ASN A 47 -7.26 7.20 6.77
CA ASN A 47 -6.70 7.11 5.43
C ASN A 47 -6.21 5.68 5.17
N PRO A 48 -7.11 4.74 4.85
CA PRO A 48 -6.73 3.36 4.55
C PRO A 48 -5.72 3.30 3.39
N MET A 49 -4.82 2.32 3.43
CA MET A 49 -3.80 2.10 2.42
C MET A 49 -3.38 0.63 2.40
N ASP A 50 -2.85 0.18 1.27
CA ASP A 50 -2.31 -1.16 1.04
C ASP A 50 -1.18 -1.10 0.00
N LEU A 51 -0.40 -2.17 -0.11
CA LEU A 51 0.79 -2.24 -0.97
C LEU A 51 0.44 -2.16 -2.46
N THR A 52 -0.71 -2.68 -2.89
CA THR A 52 -1.15 -2.56 -4.29
C THR A 52 -1.55 -1.12 -4.63
N THR A 53 -2.22 -0.41 -3.72
CA THR A 53 -2.54 1.02 -3.88
C THR A 53 -1.27 1.87 -3.96
N VAL A 54 -0.26 1.59 -3.12
CA VAL A 54 1.05 2.28 -3.19
C VAL A 54 1.73 2.02 -4.54
N LYS A 55 1.70 0.78 -5.03
CA LYS A 55 2.31 0.40 -6.32
C LYS A 55 1.65 1.06 -7.53
N VAL A 56 0.33 1.26 -7.51
CA VAL A 56 -0.48 1.74 -8.66
C VAL A 56 -0.60 3.27 -8.70
N ARG A 57 -0.04 4.00 -7.71
CA ARG A 57 -0.22 5.44 -7.61
C ARG A 57 0.24 6.16 -8.88
N LYS A 58 -0.75 6.63 -9.66
CA LYS A 58 -0.61 7.44 -10.89
C LYS A 58 0.28 8.64 -10.58
N GLY A 59 1.46 8.68 -11.18
CA GLY A 59 2.54 9.62 -10.88
C GLY A 59 3.89 8.94 -10.67
N TRP A 60 3.90 7.62 -10.44
CA TRP A 60 5.12 6.82 -10.27
C TRP A 60 5.36 5.82 -11.40
N GLU A 61 4.68 6.02 -12.53
CA GLU A 61 5.02 5.34 -13.79
C GLU A 61 6.36 5.91 -14.27
N LEU A 62 7.44 5.15 -14.08
CA LEU A 62 8.75 5.38 -14.71
C LEU A 62 8.74 4.85 -16.15
#